data_AF-A0A7S4JQZ2-F1
#
_entry.id   AF-A0A7S4JQZ2-F1
#
_cell.length_a   1.000
_cell.length_b   1.000
_cell.length_c   1.000
_cell.angle_alpha   90.00
_cell.angle_beta   90.00
_cell.angle_gamma   90.00
#
_symmetry.space_group_name_H-M   'P 1'
#
loop_
_entity.id
_entity.type
_entity.pdbx_description
1 polymer ?
#
loop_
_entity_poly.entity_id
_entity_poly.type
_entity_poly.pdbx_seq_one_letter_code
_entity_poly.pdbx_strand_id
1 'polypeptide(L)'
;GTFSSDLPHARAHCVNRPFKIVKDRVGVEGGNNETYCPNCFCYVCDFKASACQGWLRVGHCHAHDKDPYWRALREFTRTEMLSNSPLLPALGCDEAAQTEAHR
;
A
#
# COMPACT_ATOMS: atom_id res chain seq x y z
N GLY A 1 11.07 22.62 3.14
CA GLY A 1 10.31 21.40 2.77
C GLY A 1 11.26 20.23 2.89
N THR A 2 10.86 19.19 3.61
CA THR A 2 11.66 17.97 3.73
C THR A 2 11.44 17.13 2.48
N PHE A 3 12.52 16.77 1.77
CA PHE A 3 12.54 16.09 0.47
C PHE A 3 11.65 14.83 0.34
N SER A 4 11.15 14.27 1.45
CA SER A 4 10.33 13.05 1.47
C SER A 4 8.84 13.27 1.16
N SER A 5 8.28 14.48 1.30
CA SER A 5 6.85 14.72 1.01
C SER A 5 6.53 14.78 -0.48
N ASP A 6 7.49 15.25 -1.27
CA ASP A 6 7.25 15.70 -2.65
C ASP A 6 7.58 14.61 -3.68
N LEU A 7 8.28 13.55 -3.26
CA LEU A 7 8.61 12.38 -4.06
C LEU A 7 7.70 11.20 -3.72
N PRO A 8 7.49 10.25 -4.65
CA PRO A 8 6.83 8.98 -4.36
C PRO A 8 7.47 8.26 -3.17
N HIS A 9 6.65 7.85 -2.20
CA HIS A 9 7.13 7.18 -0.99
C HIS A 9 6.13 6.16 -0.47
N ALA A 10 6.63 5.12 0.20
CA ALA A 10 5.76 4.21 0.93
C ALA A 10 5.03 4.96 2.06
N ARG A 11 3.79 4.57 2.35
CA ARG A 11 2.96 5.20 3.39
C ARG A 11 3.64 5.33 4.75
N ALA A 12 4.44 4.36 5.15
CA ALA A 12 5.18 4.38 6.41
C ALA A 12 6.24 5.48 6.50
N HIS A 13 6.64 6.05 5.37
CA HIS A 13 7.61 7.16 5.28
C HIS A 13 6.94 8.51 5.02
N CYS A 14 5.61 8.58 4.99
CA CYS A 14 4.91 9.83 4.75
C CYS A 14 5.11 10.80 5.93
N VAL A 15 5.73 11.95 5.65
CA VAL A 15 5.90 13.02 6.66
C VAL A 15 4.62 13.85 6.85
N ASN A 16 3.73 13.88 5.85
CA ASN A 16 2.47 14.63 5.90
C ASN A 16 1.35 13.88 6.63
N ARG A 17 1.43 12.56 6.69
CA ARG A 17 0.46 11.68 7.33
C ARG A 17 1.21 10.77 8.30
N PRO A 18 1.22 11.08 9.62
CA PRO A 18 1.92 10.26 10.61
C PRO A 18 1.56 8.78 10.48
N PHE A 19 2.56 7.93 10.68
CA PHE A 19 2.39 6.49 10.61
C PHE A 19 2.56 5.88 12.00
N LYS A 20 1.67 4.95 12.35
CA LYS A 20 1.74 4.18 13.60
C LYS A 20 1.99 2.72 13.28
N ILE A 21 3.02 2.15 13.90
CA ILE A 21 3.24 0.70 13.86
C ILE A 21 2.14 0.06 14.71
N VAL A 22 1.34 -0.79 14.08
CA VAL A 22 0.27 -1.55 14.73
C VAL A 22 0.48 -3.04 14.46
N LYS A 23 -0.06 -3.89 15.33
CA LYS A 23 -0.06 -5.35 15.12
C LYS A 23 -1.28 -5.82 14.32
N ASP A 24 -2.31 -4.98 14.25
CA ASP A 24 -3.53 -5.26 13.51
C ASP A 24 -3.25 -5.26 12.01
N ARG A 25 -3.83 -6.25 11.32
CA ARG A 25 -3.66 -6.45 9.87
C ARG A 25 -4.88 -6.01 9.07
N VAL A 26 -5.90 -5.50 9.76
CA VAL A 26 -7.15 -5.02 9.16
C VAL A 26 -7.11 -3.50 9.21
N GLY A 27 -7.32 -2.86 8.07
CA GLY A 27 -7.48 -1.42 8.02
C GLY A 27 -8.88 -1.04 8.44
N VAL A 28 -9.00 -0.06 9.33
CA VAL A 28 -10.27 0.53 9.74
C VAL A 28 -10.23 2.03 9.52
N GLU A 29 -11.37 2.61 9.14
CA GLU A 29 -11.50 4.07 9.10
C GLU A 29 -11.32 4.65 10.51
N GLY A 30 -10.56 5.74 10.63
CA GLY A 30 -10.13 6.28 11.92
C GLY A 30 -8.99 5.50 12.60
N GLY A 31 -8.42 4.48 11.94
CA GLY A 31 -7.34 3.62 12.43
C GLY A 31 -5.93 4.22 12.39
N ASN A 32 -5.81 5.54 12.17
CA ASN A 32 -4.61 6.34 11.99
C ASN A 32 -3.89 6.19 10.63
N ASN A 33 -3.66 4.96 10.14
CA ASN A 33 -2.86 4.74 8.92
C ASN A 33 -3.67 4.80 7.61
N GLU A 34 -4.99 4.87 7.68
CA GLU A 34 -5.89 4.95 6.52
C GLU A 34 -5.68 6.19 5.67
N THR A 35 -5.24 7.29 6.28
CA THR A 35 -5.02 8.55 5.55
C THR A 35 -3.71 8.52 4.79
N TYR A 36 -3.71 9.03 3.56
CA TYR A 36 -2.51 9.15 2.72
C TYR A 36 -2.41 10.54 2.10
N CYS A 37 -1.24 10.86 1.55
CA CYS A 37 -1.06 12.04 0.70
C CYS A 37 -1.01 11.62 -0.78
N PRO A 38 -1.08 12.56 -1.74
CA PRO A 38 -1.07 12.25 -3.17
C PRO A 38 0.16 11.46 -3.65
N ASN A 39 1.29 11.58 -2.94
CA ASN A 39 2.55 10.90 -3.27
C ASN A 39 2.77 9.59 -2.51
N CYS A 40 1.81 9.16 -1.69
CA CYS A 40 1.91 7.87 -1.00
C CYS A 40 1.64 6.72 -1.96
N PHE A 41 2.44 5.67 -1.83
CA PHE A 41 2.29 4.40 -2.51
C PHE A 41 2.00 3.28 -1.51
N CYS A 42 1.22 2.31 -1.97
CA CYS A 42 1.00 1.05 -1.28
C CYS A 42 2.30 0.25 -1.28
N TYR A 43 2.79 -0.10 -0.08
CA TYR A 43 4.00 -0.90 0.06
C TYR A 43 3.86 -2.28 -0.60
N VAL A 44 2.68 -2.89 -0.51
CA VAL A 44 2.44 -4.28 -0.99
C VAL A 44 2.33 -4.34 -2.50
N CYS A 45 1.56 -3.42 -3.11
CA CYS A 45 1.23 -3.51 -4.53
C CYS A 45 2.05 -2.54 -5.42
N ASP A 46 2.90 -1.70 -4.85
CA ASP A 46 3.76 -0.72 -5.56
C ASP A 46 3.02 0.31 -6.46
N PHE A 47 1.72 0.55 -6.22
CA PHE A 47 0.93 1.61 -6.88
C PHE A 47 0.52 2.73 -5.91
N LYS A 48 -0.09 3.81 -6.41
CA LYS A 48 -0.59 4.92 -5.58
C LYS A 48 -1.59 4.42 -4.53
N ALA A 49 -1.47 4.92 -3.30
CA ALA A 49 -2.37 4.57 -2.20
C ALA A 49 -3.85 4.83 -2.54
N SER A 50 -4.13 5.86 -3.34
CA SER A 50 -5.48 6.19 -3.82
C SER A 50 -6.10 5.13 -4.74
N ALA A 51 -5.27 4.34 -5.43
CA ALA A 51 -5.73 3.27 -6.33
C ALA A 51 -5.72 1.89 -5.63
N CYS A 52 -5.38 1.83 -4.34
CA CYS A 52 -5.26 0.58 -3.62
C CYS A 52 -6.61 0.03 -3.16
N GLN A 53 -7.13 -0.98 -3.83
CA GLN A 53 -8.34 -1.66 -3.36
C GLN A 53 -8.12 -2.48 -2.07
N GLY A 54 -6.89 -2.96 -1.86
CA GLY A 54 -6.48 -3.63 -0.62
C GLY A 54 -6.24 -2.69 0.56
N TRP A 55 -6.40 -1.36 0.40
CA TRP A 55 -5.94 -0.37 1.37
C TRP A 55 -6.49 -0.61 2.78
N LEU A 56 -7.82 -0.58 2.90
CA LEU A 56 -8.52 -0.90 4.14
C LEU A 56 -8.89 -2.39 4.19
N ARG A 57 -9.41 -2.93 3.08
CA ARG A 57 -9.94 -4.30 2.98
C ARG A 57 -8.94 -5.38 3.39
N VAL A 58 -7.67 -5.21 3.01
CA VAL A 58 -6.57 -6.13 3.32
C VAL A 58 -5.56 -5.47 4.27
N GLY A 59 -5.86 -4.26 4.74
CA GLY A 59 -5.03 -3.52 5.69
C GLY A 59 -3.67 -3.08 5.14
N HIS A 60 -3.53 -2.93 3.81
CA HIS A 60 -2.29 -2.41 3.21
C HIS A 60 -1.90 -1.03 3.74
N CYS A 61 -2.84 -0.28 4.32
CA CYS A 61 -2.54 0.95 5.05
C CYS A 61 -1.54 0.76 6.19
N HIS A 62 -1.46 -0.42 6.80
CA HIS A 62 -0.51 -0.74 7.87
C HIS A 62 0.81 -1.34 7.35
N ALA A 63 0.95 -1.53 6.04
CA ALA A 63 2.10 -2.22 5.48
C ALA A 63 3.39 -1.38 5.55
N HIS A 64 4.47 -2.03 6.02
CA HIS A 64 5.79 -1.42 6.11
C HIS A 64 6.92 -2.47 6.02
N ASP A 65 8.11 -2.02 5.65
CA ASP A 65 9.30 -2.84 5.42
C ASP A 65 9.87 -3.52 6.69
N LYS A 66 9.63 -2.94 7.87
CA LYS A 66 10.08 -3.52 9.14
C LYS A 66 9.28 -4.75 9.60
N ASP A 67 8.16 -5.09 8.96
CA ASP A 67 7.36 -6.27 9.32
C ASP A 67 7.64 -7.42 8.32
N PRO A 68 8.07 -8.61 8.80
CA PRO A 68 8.31 -9.75 7.93
C PRO A 68 7.04 -10.23 7.19
N TYR A 69 5.85 -10.08 7.77
CA TYR A 69 4.60 -10.43 7.10
C TYR A 69 4.37 -9.57 5.85
N TRP A 70 4.50 -8.25 5.98
CA TRP A 70 4.31 -7.33 4.85
C TRP A 70 5.36 -7.52 3.77
N ARG A 71 6.62 -7.78 4.15
CA ARG A 71 7.69 -8.12 3.20
C ARG A 71 7.35 -9.39 2.40
N ALA A 72 6.89 -10.43 3.06
CA ALA A 72 6.50 -11.68 2.41
C ALA A 72 5.29 -11.49 1.50
N LEU A 73 4.27 -10.74 1.95
CA LEU A 73 3.08 -10.45 1.14
C LEU A 73 3.43 -9.64 -0.11
N ARG A 74 4.34 -8.67 -0.02
CA ARG A 74 4.83 -7.89 -1.17
C ARG A 74 5.54 -8.79 -2.19
N GLU A 75 6.39 -9.70 -1.73
CA GLU A 75 7.09 -10.63 -2.63
C GLU A 75 6.13 -11.58 -3.35
N PHE A 76 5.19 -12.16 -2.58
CA PHE A 76 4.14 -13.00 -3.12
C PHE A 76 3.31 -12.23 -4.17
N THR A 77 2.82 -11.05 -3.81
CA THR A 77 2.03 -10.19 -4.70
C THR A 77 2.77 -9.89 -6.00
N ARG A 78 4.08 -9.59 -5.96
CA ARG A 78 4.86 -9.36 -7.17
C ARG A 78 4.89 -10.60 -8.08
N THR A 79 5.05 -11.78 -7.49
CA THR A 79 5.04 -13.04 -8.23
C THR A 79 3.68 -13.27 -8.89
N GLU A 80 2.59 -13.04 -8.16
CA GLU A 80 1.23 -13.15 -8.67
C GLU A 80 0.92 -12.13 -9.77
N MET A 81 1.48 -10.92 -9.68
CA MET A 81 1.34 -9.89 -10.72
C MET A 81 2.06 -10.31 -12.01
N LEU A 82 3.26 -10.89 -11.90
CA LEU A 82 4.02 -11.35 -13.06
C LEU A 82 3.34 -12.52 -13.78
N SER A 83 2.56 -13.34 -13.06
CA SER A 83 1.82 -14.47 -13.62
C SER A 83 0.38 -14.14 -14.01
N ASN A 84 -0.07 -12.88 -13.82
CA ASN A 84 -1.46 -12.45 -13.95
C ASN A 84 -2.44 -13.40 -13.23
N SER A 85 -2.13 -13.70 -11.97
CA SER A 85 -2.84 -14.69 -11.19
C SER A 85 -4.28 -14.29 -10.85
N PRO A 86 -5.24 -15.23 -10.84
CA PRO A 86 -6.60 -14.98 -10.36
C PRO A 86 -6.67 -14.63 -8.87
N LEU A 87 -5.55 -14.68 -8.13
CA LEU A 87 -5.48 -14.30 -6.72
C LEU A 87 -5.34 -12.79 -6.50
N LEU A 88 -4.97 -12.02 -7.53
CA LEU A 88 -4.77 -10.57 -7.42
C LEU A 88 -5.97 -9.79 -6.86
N PRO A 89 -7.23 -10.09 -7.24
CA PRO A 89 -8.39 -9.46 -6.63
C PRO A 89 -8.53 -9.77 -5.14
N ALA A 90 -8.19 -10.99 -4.70
CA ALA A 90 -8.24 -11.37 -3.29
C ALA A 90 -7.23 -10.56 -2.48
N LEU A 91 -6.04 -10.33 -3.03
CA LEU A 91 -4.98 -9.48 -2.46
C LEU A 91 -5.30 -7.98 -2.54
N GLY A 92 -6.28 -7.58 -3.35
CA GLY A 92 -6.63 -6.16 -3.54
C GLY A 92 -5.57 -5.40 -4.35
N CYS A 93 -4.90 -6.11 -5.25
CA CYS A 93 -3.89 -5.56 -6.15
C CYS A 93 -4.24 -5.88 -7.61
N ASP A 94 -5.42 -5.47 -8.07
CA ASP A 94 -5.94 -5.73 -9.42
C ASP A 94 -5.35 -4.79 -10.50
N GLU A 95 -5.31 -5.27 -11.75
CA GLU A 95 -4.76 -4.56 -12.92
C GLU A 95 -5.43 -3.20 -13.17
N ALA A 96 -6.70 -3.02 -12.76
CA ALA A 96 -7.42 -1.76 -12.91
C ALA A 96 -6.74 -0.58 -12.21
N ALA A 97 -5.98 -0.84 -11.13
CA ALA A 97 -5.21 0.17 -10.42
C ALA A 97 -3.98 0.68 -11.21
N GLN A 98 -3.48 -0.10 -12.18
CA GLN A 98 -2.33 0.29 -13.00
C GLN A 98 -2.69 1.30 -14.09
N THR A 99 -3.92 1.23 -14.63
CA THR A 99 -4.37 2.09 -15.74
C THR A 99 -4.58 3.55 -15.31
N GLU A 100 -4.84 3.80 -14.02
CA GLU A 100 -4.94 5.15 -13.45
C GLU A 100 -3.58 5.73 -13.02
N ALA A 101 -2.56 4.89 -12.80
CA ALA A 101 -1.23 5.34 -12.38
C ALA A 101 -0.41 5.98 -13.52
N HIS A 102 -0.77 5.70 -14.78
CA HIS A 102 -0.10 6.17 -16.00
C HIS A 102 -0.83 7.31 -16.73
N ARG A 103 -1.95 7.80 -16.19
CA ARG A 103 -2.68 8.95 -16.74
C ARG A 103 -2.36 10.24 -15.97
#